data_AF-A0A2U2N0J5-F1
#
_entry.id   AF-A0A2U2N0J5-F1
#
_cell.length_a   1.000
_cell.length_b   1.000
_cell.length_c   1.000
_cell.angle_alpha   90.00
_cell.angle_beta   90.00
_cell.angle_gamma   90.00
#
_symmetry.space_group_name_H-M   'P 1'
#
loop_
_entity.id
_entity.type
_entity.pdbx_description
1 polymer ?
#
loop_
_entity_poly.entity_id
_entity_poly.type
_entity_poly.pdbx_seq_one_letter_code
_entity_poly.pdbx_strand_id
1 'polypeptide(L)'
;MLPLAAPAVVTLNVDTAPNAYGSPDWTPWWDAAKSDAAAGSFVDMRSGAYAGTHRMTPYEEIVYSTGDLGQRLHWIYWLPGESTTSLDGRFQVKWAFDWNGVDYTYDWSGGSYLLDDPAAGWTQPSSWEDYDADGDGTDDGVIGTFGFAFWATDNEAAPLDTDGNAYNETDQADIDALAGDVREFQTYAVGQTRYRAGLDADWQAGASIEVQVVPAPAPLMLVSAGLLGLGLAGRRSAAGTRGA
;
A
#
# COMPACT_ATOMS: atom_id res chain seq x y z
N MET A 1 -18.53 -0.51 39.96
CA MET A 1 -18.21 -0.56 38.52
C MET A 1 -17.36 0.65 38.21
N LEU A 2 -16.08 0.45 37.90
CA LEU A 2 -15.26 1.51 37.32
C LEU A 2 -15.78 1.75 35.90
N PRO A 3 -15.84 3.00 35.41
CA PRO A 3 -16.19 3.27 34.03
C PRO A 3 -15.22 2.53 33.10
N LEU A 4 -15.76 1.92 32.04
CA LEU A 4 -14.95 1.36 30.97
C LEU A 4 -14.05 2.47 30.43
N ALA A 5 -12.73 2.25 30.35
CA ALA A 5 -11.82 3.21 29.73
C ALA A 5 -12.32 3.50 28.31
N ALA A 6 -12.30 4.78 27.93
CA ALA A 6 -12.64 5.16 26.57
C ALA A 6 -11.67 4.46 25.60
N PRO A 7 -12.13 4.10 24.39
CA PRO A 7 -11.26 3.51 23.39
C PRO A 7 -10.09 4.45 23.06
N ALA A 8 -8.89 3.89 22.90
CA ALA A 8 -7.74 4.65 22.44
C ALA A 8 -8.05 5.27 21.07
N VAL A 9 -7.73 6.56 20.90
CA VAL A 9 -7.84 7.21 19.60
C VAL A 9 -6.61 6.79 18.79
N VAL A 10 -6.82 6.03 17.72
CA VAL A 10 -5.75 5.64 16.81
C VAL A 10 -5.82 6.52 15.57
N THR A 11 -4.75 7.24 15.29
CA THR A 11 -4.54 7.84 13.98
C THR A 11 -3.79 6.83 13.12
N LEU A 12 -4.26 6.61 11.89
CA LEU A 12 -3.58 5.82 10.88
C LEU A 12 -3.31 6.74 9.69
N ASN A 13 -2.11 6.67 9.14
CA ASN A 13 -1.69 7.31 7.91
C ASN A 13 -1.06 6.26 6.99
N VAL A 14 -0.83 6.59 5.73
CA VAL A 14 -0.18 5.69 4.78
C VAL A 14 0.82 6.43 3.90
N ASP A 15 1.95 5.81 3.60
CA ASP A 15 2.95 6.36 2.67
C ASP A 15 3.70 5.25 1.95
N THR A 16 4.35 5.62 0.87
CA THR A 16 5.36 4.79 0.21
C THR A 16 6.70 5.01 0.92
N ALA A 17 7.37 3.94 1.31
CA ALA A 17 8.64 3.99 2.04
C ALA A 17 9.78 3.36 1.24
N PRO A 18 11.03 3.82 1.41
CA PRO A 18 12.20 3.03 1.03
C PRO A 18 12.17 1.65 1.70
N ASN A 19 12.81 0.65 1.11
CA ASN A 19 12.85 -0.68 1.72
C ASN A 19 13.55 -0.65 3.10
N ALA A 20 12.83 -1.05 4.16
CA ALA A 20 13.35 -1.09 5.53
C ALA A 20 14.60 -1.97 5.68
N TYR A 21 14.80 -2.94 4.77
CA TYR A 21 15.93 -3.84 4.77
C TYR A 21 17.03 -3.35 3.83
N GLY A 22 17.91 -2.52 4.37
CA GLY A 22 19.17 -2.15 3.70
C GLY A 22 19.16 -0.82 2.96
N SER A 23 18.01 -0.16 2.78
CA SER A 23 17.98 1.19 2.20
C SER A 23 18.56 2.21 3.18
N PRO A 24 19.54 3.04 2.78
CA PRO A 24 20.04 4.12 3.63
C PRO A 24 19.00 5.22 3.87
N ASP A 25 17.97 5.29 3.03
CA ASP A 25 16.93 6.31 3.08
C ASP A 25 15.79 5.95 4.05
N TRP A 26 15.77 4.71 4.57
CA TRP A 26 14.74 4.24 5.52
C TRP A 26 14.72 5.08 6.80
N THR A 27 15.86 5.25 7.48
CA THR A 27 15.90 5.96 8.76
C THR A 27 15.47 7.43 8.63
N PRO A 28 16.01 8.23 7.68
CA PRO A 28 15.53 9.59 7.46
C PRO A 28 14.03 9.66 7.15
N TRP A 29 13.51 8.74 6.33
CA TRP A 29 12.08 8.68 6.02
C TRP A 29 11.25 8.38 7.27
N TRP A 30 11.66 7.38 8.07
CA TRP A 30 10.92 6.94 9.25
C TRP A 30 10.90 8.01 10.35
N ASP A 31 12.01 8.70 10.59
CA ASP A 31 12.06 9.80 11.56
C ASP A 31 11.13 10.95 11.16
N ALA A 32 11.11 11.34 9.88
CA ALA A 32 10.17 12.34 9.37
C ALA A 32 8.72 11.84 9.43
N ALA A 33 8.49 10.54 9.20
CA ALA A 33 7.15 9.97 9.25
C ALA A 33 6.57 9.99 10.65
N LYS A 34 7.38 9.62 11.65
CA LYS A 34 6.99 9.65 13.07
C LYS A 34 6.62 11.05 13.52
N SER A 35 7.48 12.02 13.26
CA SER A 35 7.26 13.42 13.66
C SER A 35 5.97 13.98 13.06
N ASP A 36 5.77 13.80 11.75
CA ASP A 36 4.57 14.32 11.06
C ASP A 36 3.28 13.64 11.56
N ALA A 37 3.31 12.33 11.80
CA ALA A 37 2.16 11.57 12.28
C ALA A 37 1.78 11.96 13.72
N ALA A 38 2.75 12.07 14.62
CA ALA A 38 2.52 12.49 16.01
C ALA A 38 2.03 13.94 16.09
N ALA A 39 2.53 14.82 15.22
CA ALA A 39 2.09 16.22 15.12
C ALA A 39 0.71 16.38 14.44
N GLY A 40 0.12 15.32 13.88
CA GLY A 40 -1.12 15.38 13.12
C GLY A 40 -1.01 16.17 11.81
N SER A 41 0.20 16.26 11.25
CA SER A 41 0.51 17.02 10.03
C SER A 41 0.88 16.13 8.84
N PHE A 42 0.82 14.80 9.03
CA PHE A 42 1.13 13.82 8.01
C PHE A 42 0.27 14.01 6.74
N VAL A 43 0.93 13.92 5.59
CA VAL A 43 0.28 13.91 4.28
C VAL A 43 0.36 12.51 3.72
N ASP A 44 -0.78 11.85 3.53
CA ASP A 44 -0.80 10.49 2.99
C ASP A 44 -0.16 10.43 1.60
N MET A 45 0.56 9.34 1.35
CA MET A 45 1.33 9.08 0.12
C MET A 45 2.31 10.20 -0.24
N ARG A 46 2.82 10.99 0.74
CA ARG A 46 3.73 12.13 0.50
C ARG A 46 4.98 11.77 -0.31
N SER A 47 5.48 10.54 -0.16
CA SER A 47 6.67 10.04 -0.85
C SER A 47 6.32 9.30 -2.14
N GLY A 48 5.01 9.16 -2.40
CA GLY A 48 4.48 8.41 -3.52
C GLY A 48 4.16 9.24 -4.76
N ALA A 49 3.73 8.56 -5.81
CA ALA A 49 3.40 9.18 -7.11
C ALA A 49 2.16 10.09 -7.02
N TYR A 50 1.28 9.86 -6.04
CA TYR A 50 0.02 10.57 -5.85
C TYR A 50 -0.12 11.16 -4.43
N ALA A 51 0.84 12.00 -4.05
CA ALA A 51 0.84 12.68 -2.74
C ALA A 51 -0.48 13.39 -2.41
N GLY A 52 -0.92 13.22 -1.16
CA GLY A 52 -2.18 13.75 -0.63
C GLY A 52 -3.41 12.94 -1.04
N THR A 53 -3.24 11.75 -1.61
CA THR A 53 -4.33 10.86 -2.02
C THR A 53 -4.09 9.44 -1.52
N HIS A 54 -5.08 8.56 -1.63
CA HIS A 54 -4.91 7.13 -1.36
C HIS A 54 -4.82 6.33 -2.66
N ARG A 55 -3.82 6.69 -3.48
CA ARG A 55 -3.55 6.07 -4.77
C ARG A 55 -2.07 5.75 -4.90
N MET A 56 -1.76 4.67 -5.60
CA MET A 56 -0.41 4.23 -5.85
C MET A 56 -0.23 3.70 -7.27
N THR A 57 1.00 3.70 -7.73
CA THR A 57 1.49 2.91 -8.85
C THR A 57 1.97 1.55 -8.34
N PRO A 58 1.96 0.51 -9.18
CA PRO A 58 2.48 -0.82 -8.79
C PRO A 58 3.91 -0.83 -8.24
N TYR A 59 4.77 0.09 -8.69
CA TYR A 59 6.17 0.14 -8.27
C TYR A 59 6.35 0.54 -6.80
N GLU A 60 5.35 1.15 -6.18
CA GLU A 60 5.41 1.65 -4.80
C GLU A 60 5.22 0.56 -3.74
N GLU A 61 4.91 -0.66 -4.18
CA GLU A 61 4.77 -1.86 -3.34
C GLU A 61 5.63 -3.02 -3.84
N ILE A 62 6.71 -2.74 -4.59
CA ILE A 62 7.65 -3.75 -5.08
C ILE A 62 9.04 -3.49 -4.49
N VAL A 63 9.59 -4.51 -3.81
CA VAL A 63 10.97 -4.52 -3.30
C VAL A 63 11.79 -5.59 -4.00
N TYR A 64 13.11 -5.42 -3.99
CA TYR A 64 14.08 -6.34 -4.60
C TYR A 64 15.45 -6.18 -3.92
N SER A 65 16.40 -7.07 -4.21
CA SER A 65 17.70 -7.11 -3.49
C SER A 65 18.86 -6.43 -4.23
N THR A 66 18.59 -5.85 -5.40
CA THR A 66 19.55 -5.14 -6.25
C THR A 66 19.25 -3.64 -6.25
N GLY A 67 20.21 -2.82 -6.69
CA GLY A 67 19.99 -1.39 -6.91
C GLY A 67 19.52 -0.61 -5.68
N ASP A 68 18.40 0.12 -5.83
CA ASP A 68 17.82 0.98 -4.79
C ASP A 68 16.89 0.25 -3.81
N LEU A 69 16.70 -1.06 -4.02
CA LEU A 69 15.91 -1.99 -3.21
C LEU A 69 14.38 -1.80 -3.29
N GLY A 70 13.91 -0.91 -4.16
CA GLY A 70 12.48 -0.65 -4.37
C GLY A 70 11.79 0.04 -3.20
N GLN A 71 10.47 -0.08 -3.18
CA GLN A 71 9.59 0.63 -2.27
C GLN A 71 8.53 -0.29 -1.64
N ARG A 72 8.03 0.12 -0.49
CA ARG A 72 7.04 -0.64 0.30
C ARG A 72 5.94 0.30 0.77
N LEU A 73 4.70 -0.14 0.73
CA LEU A 73 3.62 0.59 1.40
C LEU A 73 3.76 0.44 2.90
N HIS A 74 3.63 1.54 3.62
CA HIS A 74 3.69 1.56 5.06
C HIS A 74 2.47 2.29 5.62
N TRP A 75 1.74 1.60 6.49
CA TRP A 75 0.75 2.23 7.34
C TRP A 75 1.39 2.61 8.66
N ILE A 76 1.13 3.83 9.10
CA ILE A 76 1.81 4.48 10.21
C ILE A 76 0.75 4.83 11.23
N TYR A 77 0.84 4.25 12.42
CA TYR A 77 -0.13 4.48 13.48
C TYR A 77 0.45 5.30 14.62
N TRP A 78 -0.38 6.16 15.19
CA TRP A 78 -0.09 6.96 16.37
C TRP A 78 -1.21 6.77 17.41
N LEU A 79 -0.82 6.43 18.65
CA LEU A 79 -1.71 6.24 19.79
C LEU A 79 -1.27 7.17 20.94
N PRO A 80 -1.77 8.41 21.01
CA PRO A 80 -1.41 9.35 22.06
C PRO A 80 -1.89 8.87 23.44
N GLY A 81 -1.07 9.09 24.45
CA GLY A 81 -1.34 8.75 25.86
C GLY A 81 -1.27 7.25 26.19
N GLU A 82 -0.90 6.41 25.23
CA GLU A 82 -0.67 4.98 25.43
C GLU A 82 0.83 4.68 25.61
N SER A 83 1.14 3.46 26.04
CA SER A 83 2.49 2.92 26.06
C SER A 83 2.52 1.53 25.42
N THR A 84 3.67 1.10 24.92
CA THR A 84 3.86 -0.23 24.34
C THR A 84 3.43 -1.32 25.33
N THR A 85 3.71 -1.10 26.63
CA THR A 85 3.31 -1.98 27.72
C THR A 85 1.79 -1.97 27.96
N SER A 86 1.12 -0.81 27.91
CA SER A 86 -0.34 -0.75 28.13
C SER A 86 -1.13 -1.37 26.98
N LEU A 87 -0.53 -1.44 25.80
CA LEU A 87 -1.10 -2.00 24.58
C LEU A 87 -0.74 -3.46 24.33
N ASP A 88 0.13 -4.08 25.14
CA ASP A 88 0.51 -5.48 24.96
C ASP A 88 -0.71 -6.41 25.06
N GLY A 89 -0.91 -7.20 24.02
CA GLY A 89 -2.09 -8.04 23.83
C GLY A 89 -3.40 -7.24 23.67
N ARG A 90 -3.38 -5.91 23.56
CA ARG A 90 -4.58 -5.06 23.46
C ARG A 90 -4.66 -4.26 22.16
N PHE A 91 -3.62 -4.28 21.33
CA PHE A 91 -3.58 -3.63 20.03
C PHE A 91 -3.04 -4.58 18.97
N GLN A 92 -3.68 -4.58 17.81
CA GLN A 92 -3.25 -5.39 16.67
C GLN A 92 -3.37 -4.63 15.37
N VAL A 93 -2.52 -5.00 14.42
CA VAL A 93 -2.50 -4.48 13.06
C VAL A 93 -2.70 -5.62 12.07
N LYS A 94 -3.17 -5.27 10.88
CA LYS A 94 -3.30 -6.16 9.73
C LYS A 94 -3.14 -5.34 8.46
N TRP A 95 -2.57 -5.93 7.43
CA TRP A 95 -2.77 -5.49 6.06
C TRP A 95 -3.44 -6.59 5.25
N ALA A 96 -4.20 -6.20 4.24
CA ALA A 96 -4.76 -7.11 3.24
C ALA A 96 -4.65 -6.45 1.86
N PHE A 97 -4.72 -7.25 0.80
CA PHE A 97 -4.74 -6.76 -0.57
C PHE A 97 -5.68 -7.63 -1.40
N ASP A 98 -6.26 -7.03 -2.43
CA ASP A 98 -7.03 -7.76 -3.43
C ASP A 98 -6.08 -8.39 -4.45
N TRP A 99 -6.36 -9.63 -4.84
CA TRP A 99 -5.75 -10.27 -5.99
C TRP A 99 -6.80 -11.01 -6.81
N ASN A 100 -7.15 -10.43 -7.95
CA ASN A 100 -8.13 -10.92 -8.92
C ASN A 100 -9.53 -11.11 -8.30
N GLY A 101 -9.96 -10.14 -7.49
CA GLY A 101 -11.24 -10.14 -6.80
C GLY A 101 -11.27 -10.99 -5.53
N VAL A 102 -10.11 -11.39 -5.00
CA VAL A 102 -9.98 -12.21 -3.79
C VAL A 102 -9.03 -11.53 -2.82
N ASP A 103 -9.49 -11.31 -1.59
CA ASP A 103 -8.68 -10.66 -0.56
C ASP A 103 -7.74 -11.65 0.12
N TYR A 104 -6.47 -11.25 0.23
CA TYR A 104 -5.43 -11.98 0.93
C TYR A 104 -4.83 -11.14 2.04
N THR A 105 -4.42 -11.82 3.11
CA THR A 105 -3.59 -11.28 4.19
C THR A 105 -2.47 -12.29 4.50
N TYR A 106 -1.64 -11.99 5.50
CA TYR A 106 -0.47 -12.79 5.83
C TYR A 106 -0.62 -13.56 7.13
N ASP A 107 -0.29 -14.85 7.07
CA ASP A 107 -0.05 -15.66 8.27
C ASP A 107 1.35 -15.40 8.80
N TRP A 108 1.46 -14.56 9.82
CA TRP A 108 2.72 -14.29 10.50
C TRP A 108 3.31 -15.50 11.23
N SER A 109 2.50 -16.54 11.48
CA SER A 109 2.95 -17.78 12.13
C SER A 109 3.41 -18.84 11.11
N GLY A 110 2.73 -18.93 9.97
CA GLY A 110 3.00 -19.89 8.90
C GLY A 110 3.91 -19.36 7.78
N GLY A 111 4.07 -18.05 7.67
CA GLY A 111 4.91 -17.40 6.66
C GLY A 111 4.31 -17.39 5.25
N SER A 112 2.98 -17.38 5.11
CA SER A 112 2.30 -17.49 3.82
C SER A 112 1.07 -16.60 3.70
N TYR A 113 0.63 -16.35 2.47
CA TYR A 113 -0.67 -15.71 2.24
C TYR A 113 -1.83 -16.64 2.60
N LEU A 114 -2.91 -16.07 3.11
CA LEU A 114 -4.19 -16.75 3.34
C LEU A 114 -5.35 -15.82 2.98
N LEU A 115 -6.54 -16.39 2.78
CA LEU A 115 -7.74 -15.62 2.49
C LEU A 115 -8.06 -14.68 3.66
N ASP A 116 -8.37 -13.42 3.35
CA ASP A 116 -8.77 -12.48 4.39
C ASP A 116 -10.13 -12.85 4.98
N ASP A 117 -10.19 -12.84 6.32
CA ASP A 117 -11.40 -13.02 7.09
C ASP A 117 -11.32 -12.22 8.40
N PRO A 118 -12.40 -12.13 9.20
CA PRO A 118 -12.39 -11.32 10.43
C PRO A 118 -11.34 -11.73 11.48
N ALA A 119 -10.86 -12.97 11.46
CA ALA A 119 -9.88 -13.53 12.40
C ALA A 119 -8.45 -13.61 11.83
N ALA A 120 -8.31 -13.70 10.51
CA ALA A 120 -7.07 -13.81 9.76
C ALA A 120 -6.19 -12.55 9.84
N GLY A 121 -4.86 -12.74 9.72
CA GLY A 121 -3.88 -11.67 9.48
C GLY A 121 -3.53 -10.75 10.64
N TRP A 122 -4.32 -10.74 11.71
CA TRP A 122 -4.11 -9.87 12.85
C TRP A 122 -2.89 -10.26 13.67
N THR A 123 -1.99 -9.31 13.91
CA THR A 123 -0.79 -9.52 14.71
C THR A 123 -0.54 -8.39 15.69
N GLN A 124 0.09 -8.71 16.81
CA GLN A 124 0.69 -7.72 17.71
C GLN A 124 1.88 -7.09 16.96
N PRO A 125 1.96 -5.75 16.84
CA PRO A 125 3.13 -5.14 16.23
C PRO A 125 4.41 -5.46 16.99
N SER A 126 5.46 -5.80 16.25
CA SER A 126 6.82 -5.95 16.78
C SER A 126 7.70 -4.71 16.54
N SER A 127 7.27 -3.81 15.65
CA SER A 127 7.99 -2.60 15.26
C SER A 127 7.20 -1.35 15.65
N TRP A 128 7.27 -1.03 16.95
CA TRP A 128 6.71 0.17 17.56
C TRP A 128 7.57 0.63 18.74
N GLU A 129 7.40 1.88 19.14
CA GLU A 129 8.13 2.48 20.25
C GLU A 129 7.24 3.44 21.05
N ASP A 130 7.54 3.57 22.34
CA ASP A 130 7.12 4.71 23.14
C ASP A 130 7.86 5.95 22.58
N TYR A 131 7.12 7.01 22.27
CA TYR A 131 7.62 8.14 21.48
C TYR A 131 7.31 9.47 22.15
N ASP A 132 8.38 10.20 22.44
CA ASP A 132 8.40 11.59 22.90
C ASP A 132 8.23 12.53 21.69
N ALA A 133 7.02 13.05 21.50
CA ALA A 133 6.64 13.81 20.31
C ALA A 133 7.07 15.28 20.40
N ASP A 134 7.21 15.83 21.61
CA ASP A 134 7.61 17.23 21.83
C ASP A 134 9.08 17.40 22.28
N GLY A 135 9.77 16.31 22.58
CA GLY A 135 11.18 16.28 22.94
C GLY A 135 11.44 16.69 24.40
N ASP A 136 10.45 16.62 25.28
CA ASP A 136 10.57 17.02 26.68
C ASP A 136 11.19 15.94 27.60
N GLY A 137 11.44 14.75 27.07
CA GLY A 137 11.95 13.59 27.79
C GLY A 137 10.87 12.68 28.39
N THR A 138 9.60 12.90 28.06
CA THR A 138 8.45 12.09 28.46
C THR A 138 7.79 11.48 27.23
N ASP A 139 7.50 10.18 27.25
CA ASP A 139 6.79 9.55 26.14
C ASP A 139 5.34 10.05 26.07
N ASP A 140 4.94 10.55 24.90
CA ASP A 140 3.61 11.11 24.64
C ASP A 140 2.61 10.06 24.14
N GLY A 141 3.09 8.91 23.67
CA GLY A 141 2.26 7.88 23.07
C GLY A 141 3.08 6.78 22.41
N VAL A 142 2.38 5.92 21.67
CA VAL A 142 3.02 4.84 20.90
C VAL A 142 2.94 5.15 19.42
N ILE A 143 4.08 5.05 18.74
CA ILE A 143 4.18 5.16 17.29
C ILE A 143 4.74 3.89 16.68
N GLY A 144 4.26 3.53 15.50
CA GLY A 144 4.79 2.38 14.78
C GLY A 144 4.31 2.30 13.36
N THR A 145 4.81 1.29 12.65
CA THR A 145 4.44 1.06 11.26
C THR A 145 4.41 -0.43 10.93
N PHE A 146 3.57 -0.78 9.97
CA PHE A 146 3.54 -2.09 9.34
C PHE A 146 3.46 -1.89 7.84
N GLY A 147 4.13 -2.76 7.07
CA GLY A 147 4.27 -2.55 5.64
C GLY A 147 4.09 -3.79 4.79
N PHE A 148 3.65 -3.55 3.56
CA PHE A 148 3.36 -4.54 2.53
C PHE A 148 4.14 -4.23 1.26
N ALA A 149 4.75 -5.27 0.69
CA ALA A 149 5.32 -5.24 -0.65
C ALA A 149 5.36 -6.66 -1.21
N PHE A 150 5.32 -6.76 -2.54
CA PHE A 150 5.77 -7.92 -3.29
C PHE A 150 7.28 -7.88 -3.45
N TRP A 151 7.88 -9.06 -3.53
CA TRP A 151 9.31 -9.20 -3.76
C TRP A 151 9.54 -9.59 -5.22
N ALA A 152 10.12 -8.70 -6.02
CA ALA A 152 10.51 -9.04 -7.39
C ALA A 152 11.68 -10.02 -7.37
N THR A 153 11.56 -11.06 -8.19
CA THR A 153 12.58 -12.09 -8.36
C THR A 153 13.23 -11.99 -9.73
N ASP A 154 14.42 -12.55 -9.92
CA ASP A 154 15.08 -12.69 -11.23
C ASP A 154 14.45 -13.79 -12.12
N ASN A 155 13.14 -13.98 -11.97
CA ASN A 155 12.37 -15.01 -12.66
C ASN A 155 11.02 -14.49 -13.15
N GLU A 156 10.77 -13.18 -13.04
CA GLU A 156 9.53 -12.58 -13.53
C GLU A 156 9.61 -12.32 -15.05
N ALA A 157 10.81 -12.08 -15.58
CA ALA A 157 11.08 -11.88 -17.00
C ALA A 157 12.34 -12.64 -17.48
N ALA A 158 12.49 -12.78 -18.80
CA ALA A 158 13.71 -13.36 -19.37
C ALA A 158 14.79 -12.28 -19.56
N PRO A 159 16.08 -12.60 -19.35
CA PRO A 159 16.64 -13.92 -19.00
C PRO A 159 16.37 -14.29 -17.54
N LEU A 160 16.18 -15.59 -17.28
CA LEU A 160 16.00 -16.13 -15.92
C LEU A 160 17.34 -16.29 -15.19
N ASP A 161 17.26 -16.48 -13.88
CA ASP A 161 18.40 -16.67 -12.99
C ASP A 161 19.44 -17.69 -13.50
N THR A 162 20.71 -17.33 -13.32
CA THR A 162 21.83 -18.11 -13.86
C THR A 162 22.56 -18.94 -12.80
N ASP A 163 22.36 -18.64 -11.52
CA ASP A 163 23.10 -19.22 -10.40
C ASP A 163 22.24 -19.93 -9.35
N GLY A 164 20.91 -20.01 -9.55
CA GLY A 164 19.97 -20.63 -8.62
C GLY A 164 19.50 -19.71 -7.50
N ASN A 165 19.92 -18.44 -7.48
CA ASN A 165 19.47 -17.44 -6.52
C ASN A 165 18.56 -16.42 -7.21
N ALA A 166 17.25 -16.59 -7.07
CA ALA A 166 16.26 -15.72 -7.72
C ALA A 166 16.22 -14.26 -7.21
N TYR A 167 17.20 -13.78 -6.44
CA TYR A 167 17.13 -12.49 -5.78
C TYR A 167 18.37 -11.58 -5.97
N ASN A 168 19.46 -12.09 -6.55
CA ASN A 168 20.73 -11.33 -6.70
C ASN A 168 20.98 -10.81 -8.12
N GLU A 169 20.15 -11.20 -9.08
CA GLU A 169 20.28 -10.83 -10.50
C GLU A 169 19.09 -10.00 -11.01
N THR A 170 18.07 -9.75 -10.17
CA THR A 170 16.83 -9.02 -10.52
C THR A 170 17.10 -7.71 -11.26
N ASP A 171 16.47 -7.55 -12.42
CA ASP A 171 16.62 -6.38 -13.28
C ASP A 171 15.30 -5.62 -13.51
N GLN A 172 15.34 -4.58 -14.36
CA GLN A 172 14.17 -3.76 -14.63
C GLN A 172 13.04 -4.51 -15.34
N ALA A 173 13.37 -5.51 -16.17
CA ALA A 173 12.36 -6.30 -16.86
C ALA A 173 11.57 -7.15 -15.87
N ASP A 174 12.21 -7.67 -14.83
CA ASP A 174 11.51 -8.40 -13.77
C ASP A 174 10.56 -7.50 -12.98
N ILE A 175 11.07 -6.33 -12.59
CA ILE A 175 10.30 -5.33 -11.84
C ILE A 175 9.08 -4.89 -12.67
N ASP A 176 9.26 -4.67 -13.97
CA ASP A 176 8.19 -4.29 -14.89
C ASP A 176 7.17 -5.41 -15.10
N ALA A 177 7.61 -6.68 -15.11
CA ALA A 177 6.72 -7.83 -15.22
C ALA A 177 5.82 -7.94 -13.97
N LEU A 178 6.39 -7.90 -12.77
CA LEU A 178 5.63 -7.91 -11.52
C LEU A 178 4.72 -6.68 -11.39
N ALA A 179 5.19 -5.49 -11.78
CA ALA A 179 4.37 -4.29 -11.83
C ALA A 179 3.20 -4.43 -12.83
N GLY A 180 3.37 -5.23 -13.89
CA GLY A 180 2.32 -5.62 -14.82
C GLY A 180 1.24 -6.48 -14.15
N ASP A 181 1.65 -7.52 -13.43
CA ASP A 181 0.75 -8.41 -12.72
C ASP A 181 -0.02 -7.69 -11.61
N VAL A 182 0.66 -6.90 -10.78
CA VAL A 182 0.02 -6.06 -9.76
C VAL A 182 -1.02 -5.14 -10.40
N ARG A 183 -0.70 -4.52 -11.53
CA ARG A 183 -1.64 -3.65 -12.25
C ARG A 183 -2.86 -4.41 -12.79
N GLU A 184 -2.67 -5.65 -13.22
CA GLU A 184 -3.75 -6.45 -13.81
C GLU A 184 -4.65 -7.06 -12.74
N PHE A 185 -4.07 -7.54 -11.65
CA PHE A 185 -4.77 -8.36 -10.67
C PHE A 185 -5.09 -7.65 -9.36
N GLN A 186 -4.38 -6.61 -8.96
CA GLN A 186 -4.66 -5.92 -7.69
C GLN A 186 -5.40 -4.61 -7.92
N THR A 187 -6.48 -4.41 -7.18
CA THR A 187 -7.21 -3.13 -7.17
C THR A 187 -6.88 -2.26 -5.95
N TYR A 188 -6.51 -2.86 -4.82
CA TYR A 188 -6.16 -2.13 -3.61
C TYR A 188 -5.25 -2.92 -2.66
N ALA A 189 -4.65 -2.19 -1.73
CA ALA A 189 -4.14 -2.70 -0.46
C ALA A 189 -4.75 -1.91 0.70
N VAL A 190 -5.03 -2.55 1.83
CA VAL A 190 -5.65 -1.93 3.00
C VAL A 190 -4.86 -2.23 4.26
N GLY A 191 -4.65 -1.21 5.08
CA GLY A 191 -4.07 -1.34 6.42
C GLY A 191 -5.12 -1.08 7.46
N GLN A 192 -5.12 -1.88 8.51
CA GLN A 192 -6.16 -1.90 9.53
C GLN A 192 -5.55 -2.03 10.92
N THR A 193 -6.24 -1.45 11.89
CA THR A 193 -5.93 -1.57 13.31
C THR A 193 -7.15 -2.08 14.07
N ARG A 194 -6.91 -2.73 15.21
CA ARG A 194 -7.96 -3.05 16.17
C ARG A 194 -7.42 -2.97 17.59
N TYR A 195 -8.31 -2.71 18.53
CA TYR A 195 -7.95 -2.57 19.94
C TYR A 195 -8.99 -3.24 20.83
N ARG A 196 -8.64 -3.46 22.11
CA ARG A 196 -9.59 -3.92 23.13
C ARG A 196 -9.34 -3.25 24.48
N ALA A 197 -10.42 -3.03 25.23
CA ALA A 197 -10.36 -2.34 26.52
C ALA A 197 -9.59 -3.12 27.61
N GLY A 198 -9.50 -4.44 27.47
CA GLY A 198 -8.73 -5.33 28.33
C GLY A 198 -8.52 -6.69 27.66
N LEU A 199 -7.70 -7.55 28.27
CA LEU A 199 -7.32 -8.85 27.67
C LEU A 199 -8.48 -9.83 27.50
N ASP A 200 -9.58 -9.64 28.21
CA ASP A 200 -10.79 -10.46 28.12
C ASP A 200 -11.93 -9.75 27.38
N ALA A 201 -11.71 -8.53 26.89
CA ALA A 201 -12.71 -7.77 26.14
C ALA A 201 -12.70 -8.16 24.66
N ASP A 202 -13.85 -8.00 24.02
CA ASP A 202 -13.98 -8.16 22.57
C ASP A 202 -13.10 -7.14 21.83
N TRP A 203 -12.59 -7.56 20.67
CA TRP A 203 -11.89 -6.68 19.74
C TRP A 203 -12.86 -5.65 19.15
N GLN A 204 -12.40 -4.41 19.12
CA GLN A 204 -13.09 -3.28 18.51
C GLN A 204 -12.29 -2.83 17.30
N ALA A 205 -12.98 -2.62 16.19
CA ALA A 205 -12.36 -2.09 14.97
C ALA A 205 -11.74 -0.73 15.27
N GLY A 206 -10.49 -0.54 14.83
CA GLY A 206 -9.78 0.73 14.88
C GLY A 206 -9.90 1.47 13.54
N ALA A 207 -8.83 2.20 13.20
CA ALA A 207 -8.69 2.87 11.91
C ALA A 207 -8.38 1.89 10.77
N SER A 208 -8.78 2.27 9.55
CA SER A 208 -8.57 1.52 8.30
C SER A 208 -8.30 2.50 7.17
N ILE A 209 -7.27 2.25 6.35
CA ILE A 209 -6.96 3.04 5.15
C ILE A 209 -6.70 2.10 3.99
N GLU A 210 -7.46 2.27 2.91
CA GLU A 210 -7.31 1.59 1.62
C GLU A 210 -6.52 2.48 0.67
N VAL A 211 -5.53 1.93 -0.03
CA VAL A 211 -4.78 2.56 -1.11
C VAL A 211 -5.11 1.85 -2.41
N GLN A 212 -5.52 2.61 -3.42
CA GLN A 212 -5.96 2.07 -4.70
C GLN A 212 -4.80 2.01 -5.70
N VAL A 213 -4.65 0.87 -6.37
CA VAL A 213 -3.74 0.75 -7.52
C VAL A 213 -4.34 1.53 -8.67
N VAL A 214 -3.62 2.54 -9.18
CA VAL A 214 -4.07 3.31 -10.33
C VAL A 214 -3.93 2.47 -11.60
N PRO A 215 -5.02 2.19 -12.32
CA PRO A 215 -4.94 1.50 -13.60
C PRO A 215 -4.12 2.33 -14.59
N ALA A 216 -3.37 1.68 -15.50
CA ALA A 216 -2.75 2.40 -16.60
C ALA A 216 -3.83 3.23 -17.33
N PRO A 217 -3.55 4.49 -17.72
CA PRO A 217 -4.47 5.23 -18.56
C PRO A 217 -4.73 4.37 -19.79
N ALA A 218 -5.98 3.92 -19.96
CA ALA A 218 -6.35 3.11 -21.11
C ALA A 218 -5.85 3.87 -22.36
N PRO A 219 -5.02 3.25 -23.22
CA PRO A 219 -4.61 3.91 -24.43
C PRO A 219 -5.88 4.29 -25.17
N LEU A 220 -6.06 5.60 -25.40
CA LEU A 220 -7.19 6.24 -26.08
C LEU A 220 -7.28 5.80 -27.56
N MET A 221 -7.24 4.50 -27.84
CA MET A 221 -7.37 3.87 -29.14
C MET A 221 -8.85 3.72 -29.55
N LEU A 222 -9.71 4.70 -29.22
CA LEU A 222 -11.14 4.62 -29.57
C LEU A 222 -11.88 5.97 -29.61
N VAL A 223 -11.28 7.01 -30.18
CA VAL A 223 -12.07 8.19 -30.64
C VAL A 223 -11.78 8.57 -32.10
N SER A 224 -10.69 8.11 -32.71
CA SER A 224 -10.34 8.45 -34.11
C SER A 224 -11.01 7.56 -35.18
N ALA A 225 -11.53 6.39 -34.83
CA ALA A 225 -12.21 5.50 -35.80
C ALA A 225 -13.69 5.84 -36.04
N GLY A 226 -14.33 6.58 -35.12
CA GLY A 226 -15.76 6.94 -35.23
C GLY A 226 -16.06 8.19 -36.07
N LEU A 227 -15.06 9.06 -36.31
CA LEU A 227 -15.26 10.34 -37.01
C LEU A 227 -14.90 10.32 -38.50
N LEU A 228 -14.25 9.27 -39.01
CA LEU A 228 -13.98 9.10 -40.44
C LEU A 228 -15.11 8.36 -41.19
N GLY A 229 -16.05 7.71 -40.48
CA GLY A 229 -17.17 6.98 -41.08
C GLY A 229 -18.40 7.82 -41.45
N LEU A 230 -18.51 9.06 -40.96
CA LEU A 230 -19.68 9.93 -41.17
C LEU A 230 -19.51 10.98 -42.28
N GLY A 231 -18.35 11.02 -42.95
CA GLY A 231 -18.05 12.01 -44.00
C GLY A 231 -18.36 11.60 -45.45
N LEU A 232 -18.65 10.32 -45.73
CA LEU A 232 -18.75 9.81 -47.11
C LEU A 232 -20.16 9.43 -47.57
N ALA A 233 -21.19 9.53 -46.71
CA ALA A 233 -22.58 9.27 -47.08
C ALA A 233 -23.39 10.57 -47.20
N GLY A 234 -23.01 11.46 -48.12
CA GLY A 234 -23.75 12.70 -48.27
C GLY A 234 -23.32 13.61 -49.40
N ARG A 235 -23.50 13.18 -50.66
CA ARG A 235 -23.81 14.10 -51.78
C ARG A 235 -24.37 13.33 -53.00
N ARG A 236 -25.69 13.21 -53.03
CA ARG A 236 -26.47 13.19 -54.27
C ARG A 236 -26.50 14.63 -54.80
N SER A 237 -26.09 14.86 -56.03
CA SER A 237 -26.56 15.99 -56.83
C SER A 237 -26.81 15.54 -58.25
N ALA A 238 -27.98 15.96 -58.75
CA ALA A 238 -28.55 15.69 -60.05
C ALA A 238 -27.95 16.58 -61.14
N ALA A 239 -27.93 16.07 -62.37
CA ALA A 239 -28.06 16.74 -63.68
C ALA A 239 -27.62 15.70 -64.72
N GLY A 240 -28.29 15.40 -65.83
CA GLY A 240 -29.05 16.29 -66.69
C GLY A 240 -28.32 16.40 -68.04
N THR A 241 -28.87 15.72 -69.06
CA THR A 241 -28.85 16.03 -70.52
C THR A 241 -27.61 15.84 -71.44
N ARG A 242 -27.89 15.07 -72.52
CA ARG A 242 -27.68 15.29 -74.00
C ARG A 242 -26.45 14.74 -74.77
N GLY A 243 -26.79 14.18 -75.94
CA GLY A 243 -25.99 14.05 -77.18
C GLY A 243 -25.63 12.59 -77.52
N ALA A 244 -25.90 12.01 -78.69
CA ALA A 244 -26.36 12.50 -79.99
C ALA A 244 -27.19 11.41 -80.70
#